data_AF-A0A650CDY2-F1
#
_entry.id   AF-A0A650CDY2-F1
#
_cell.length_a   1.000
_cell.length_b   1.000
_cell.length_c   1.000
_cell.angle_alpha   90.00
_cell.angle_beta   90.00
_cell.angle_gamma   90.00
#
_symmetry.space_group_name_H-M   'P 1'
#
loop_
_entity.id
_entity.type
_entity.pdbx_description
1 polymer ?
#
loop_
_entity_poly.entity_id
_entity_poly.type
_entity_poly.pdbx_seq_one_letter_code
_entity_poly.pdbx_strand_id
1 'polypeptide(L)' 'MTIDISKILGAKGINAESLSGIMKITIETDKGEKIILTNPNVSKVSFLGFDILVIIEERKD' A
#
# COMPACT_ATOMS: atom_id res chain seq x y z
N MET A 1 -6.80 12.81 6.71
CA MET A 1 -6.78 13.34 5.32
C MET A 1 -6.43 12.15 4.47
N THR A 2 -7.23 11.72 3.49
CA THR A 2 -6.92 10.45 2.81
C THR A 2 -5.75 10.63 1.85
N ILE A 3 -4.56 10.18 2.24
CA ILE A 3 -3.37 10.17 1.37
C ILE A 3 -3.62 9.19 0.22
N ASP A 4 -3.53 9.68 -1.01
CA ASP A 4 -3.56 8.85 -2.22
C ASP A 4 -2.13 8.61 -2.69
N ILE A 5 -1.57 7.44 -2.36
CA ILE A 5 -0.17 7.13 -2.62
C ILE A 5 0.12 7.05 -4.14
N SER A 6 -0.87 6.70 -4.95
CA SER A 6 -0.71 6.66 -6.41
C SER A 6 -0.36 8.04 -6.98
N LYS A 7 -0.97 9.11 -6.44
CA LYS A 7 -0.67 10.50 -6.85
C LYS A 7 0.72 10.95 -6.42
N ILE A 8 1.14 10.56 -5.22
CA ILE A 8 2.48 10.87 -4.72
C ILE A 8 3.55 10.19 -5.59
N LEU A 9 3.34 8.91 -5.91
CA LEU A 9 4.22 8.14 -6.80
C LEU A 9 4.22 8.72 -8.22
N GLY A 10 3.06 9.09 -8.75
CA GLY A 10 2.92 9.75 -10.05
C GLY A 10 3.69 11.08 -10.13
N ALA A 11 3.67 11.89 -9.07
CA ALA A 11 4.46 13.13 -8.98
C ALA A 11 5.98 12.89 -8.98
N LYS A 12 6.43 11.65 -8.76
CA LYS A 12 7.83 11.21 -8.86
C LYS A 12 8.14 10.46 -10.16
N GLY A 13 7.20 10.42 -11.11
CA GLY A 13 7.36 9.70 -12.38
C GLY A 13 7.16 8.19 -12.29
N ILE A 14 6.62 7.68 -11.18
CA ILE A 14 6.32 6.27 -11.00
C ILE A 14 4.87 6.02 -11.43
N ASN A 15 4.67 5.14 -12.42
CA ASN A 15 3.32 4.73 -12.81
C ASN A 15 2.75 3.80 -11.74
N ALA A 16 1.72 4.25 -11.04
CA ALA A 16 1.09 3.54 -9.95
C ALA A 16 -0.44 3.54 -10.10
N GLU A 17 -1.06 2.38 -9.90
CA GLU A 17 -2.51 2.18 -9.91
C GLU A 17 -3.02 2.13 -8.47
N SER A 18 -3.96 3.01 -8.11
CA SER A 18 -4.62 2.98 -6.80
C SER A 18 -5.57 1.78 -6.70
N LEU A 19 -5.41 0.93 -5.68
CA LEU A 19 -6.29 -0.19 -5.42
C LEU A 19 -7.37 0.23 -4.43
N SER A 20 -8.63 0.18 -4.87
CA SER A 20 -9.79 0.55 -4.05
C SER A 20 -10.44 -0.67 -3.39
N GLY A 21 -11.18 -0.45 -2.30
CA GLY A 21 -11.96 -1.51 -1.63
C GLY A 21 -11.18 -2.42 -0.67
N ILE A 22 -9.89 -2.16 -0.44
CA ILE A 22 -9.09 -2.93 0.52
C ILE A 22 -9.40 -2.49 1.95
N MET A 23 -10.17 -3.29 2.67
CA MET A 23 -10.57 -3.00 4.05
C MET A 23 -9.52 -3.40 5.09
N LYS A 24 -8.76 -4.47 4.82
CA LYS A 24 -7.84 -5.04 5.80
C LYS A 24 -6.69 -5.75 5.09
N ILE A 25 -5.47 -5.53 5.57
CA ILE A 25 -4.29 -6.32 5.23
C ILE A 25 -3.76 -6.96 6.52
N THR A 26 -3.37 -8.23 6.44
CA THR A 26 -2.71 -8.94 7.53
C THR A 26 -1.38 -9.45 7.01
N ILE A 27 -0.29 -8.98 7.60
CA ILE A 27 1.07 -9.41 7.31
C ILE A 27 1.48 -10.34 8.44
N GLU A 28 1.72 -11.60 8.12
CA GLU A 28 2.24 -12.60 9.04
C GLU A 28 3.74 -12.79 8.79
N THR A 29 4.55 -12.61 9.83
CA THR A 29 6.00 -12.79 9.75
C THR A 29 6.38 -14.25 9.99
N ASP A 30 7.59 -14.62 9.61
CA ASP A 30 8.19 -15.93 9.91
C ASP A 30 8.28 -16.24 11.42
N LYS A 31 8.31 -15.19 12.25
CA LYS A 31 8.26 -15.28 13.72
C LYS A 31 6.84 -15.47 14.27
N GLY A 32 5.82 -15.52 13.42
CA GLY A 32 4.41 -15.62 13.82
C GLY A 32 3.79 -14.30 14.29
N GLU A 33 4.48 -13.17 14.14
CA GLU A 33 3.93 -11.86 14.47
C GLU A 33 2.93 -11.44 13.39
N LYS A 34 1.81 -10.81 13.80
CA LYS A 34 0.77 -10.32 12.89
C LYS A 34 0.70 -8.81 12.92
N ILE A 35 0.99 -8.18 11.79
CA ILE A 35 0.75 -6.75 11.58
C ILE A 35 -0.59 -6.63 10.86
N ILE A 36 -1.56 -6.00 11.52
CA ILE A 36 -2.91 -5.81 10.98
C ILE A 36 -3.04 -4.34 10.59
N LEU A 37 -3.31 -4.10 9.31
CA LEU A 37 -3.58 -2.76 8.78
C LEU A 37 -5.07 -2.65 8.48
N THR A 38 -5.74 -1.64 9.03
CA THR A 38 -7.18 -1.40 8.82
C THR A 38 -7.41 -0.19 7.92
N ASN A 39 -8.22 -0.37 6.87
CA ASN A 39 -8.45 0.60 5.79
C ASN A 39 -7.14 1.19 5.20
N PRO A 40 -6.17 0.34 4.81
CA PRO A 40 -4.90 0.83 4.25
C PRO A 40 -5.11 1.48 2.87
N ASN A 41 -4.28 2.47 2.55
CA ASN A 41 -4.18 2.96 1.17
C ASN A 41 -3.13 2.14 0.43
N VAL A 42 -3.50 1.57 -0.72
CA VAL A 42 -2.65 0.63 -1.46
C VAL A 42 -2.55 1.07 -2.91
N SER A 43 -1.35 1.03 -3.46
CA SER A 43 -1.14 1.17 -4.90
C SER A 43 -0.25 0.07 -5.44
N LYS A 44 -0.53 -0.33 -6.69
CA LYS A 44 0.26 -1.31 -7.44
C LYS A 44 1.17 -0.59 -8.42
N VAL A 45 2.44 -0.97 -8.45
CA VAL A 45 3.43 -0.53 -9.41
C VAL A 45 3.95 -1.76 -10.14
N SER A 46 3.85 -1.76 -11.46
CA SER A 46 4.41 -2.84 -12.27
C SER A 46 5.83 -2.46 -12.70
N PHE A 47 6.82 -3.25 -12.28
CA PHE A 47 8.24 -3.00 -12.53
C PHE A 47 8.96 -4.29 -12.89
N LEU A 48 9.60 -4.34 -14.07
CA LEU A 48 10.37 -5.50 -14.56
C LEU A 48 9.61 -6.85 -14.49
N GLY A 49 8.31 -6.83 -14.77
CA GLY A 49 7.46 -8.04 -14.71
C GLY A 49 7.00 -8.43 -13.30
N PHE A 50 7.38 -7.68 -12.27
CA PHE A 50 6.88 -7.82 -10.91
C PHE A 50 5.79 -6.80 -10.64
N ASP A 51 4.75 -7.22 -9.91
CA ASP A 51 3.79 -6.31 -9.30
C ASP A 51 4.23 -6.01 -7.86
N ILE A 52 4.53 -4.75 -7.60
CA ILE A 52 4.94 -4.23 -6.30
C ILE A 52 3.74 -3.52 -5.67
N LEU A 53 3.35 -3.94 -4.48
CA LEU A 53 2.31 -3.26 -3.69
C LEU A 53 2.96 -2.29 -2.72
N VAL A 54 2.63 -1.01 -2.85
CA VAL A 54 3.01 0.06 -1.92
C VAL A 54 1.83 0.31 -1.00
N ILE A 55 2.04 0.11 0.30
CA ILE A 55 1.00 0.19 1.33
C ILE A 55 1.36 1.31 2.29
N ILE A 56 0.43 2.23 2.52
CA ILE A 56 0.53 3.25 3.57
C ILE A 56 -0.62 3.08 4.55
N GLU A 57 -0.27 3.11 5.83
CA GLU A 57 -1.22 3.22 6.94
C GLU A 57 -0.89 4.51 7.71
N GLU A 58 -1.89 5.38 7.88
CA GLU A 58 -1.77 6.48 8.85
C GLU A 58 -1.89 5.89 10.26
N ARG A 59 -0.79 5.92 11.02
CA ARG A 59 -0.83 5.61 12.44
C ARG A 59 -1.02 6.90 13.23
N LYS A 60 -2.04 6.92 14.08
CA LYS A 60 -2.15 7.92 15.13
C LYS A 60 -1.23 7.47 16.25
N ASP A 61 -0.08 8.11 16.38
CA ASP A 61 0.55 8.24 17.70
C ASP A 61 -0.36 9.10 18.60
#